data_AF-A0A251NFE2-F1
#
_entry.id   AF-A0A251NFE2-F1
#
_cell.length_a   1.000
_cell.length_b   1.000
_cell.length_c   1.000
_cell.angle_alpha   90.00
_cell.angle_beta   90.00
_cell.angle_gamma   90.00
#
_symmetry.space_group_name_H-M   'P 1'
#
loop_
_entity.id
_entity.type
_entity.pdbx_description
1 polymer ?
#
loop_
_entity_poly.entity_id
_entity_poly.type
_entity_poly.pdbx_seq_one_letter_code
_entity_poly.pdbx_strand_id
1 'polypeptide(L)'
;MQVVACPQVQFVSIEDIPESIVTKEKELERQREDLLSKPENIRERIVEGRISKRLGELALLEQPFIKDDSLLVKDLVKQTVAALGENIKVRRFVRFTLGETVEDAKAEAAAEA
;
A
#
# COMPACT_ATOMS: atom_id res chain seq x y z
N MET A 1 -7.59 -7.67 -13.38
CA MET A 1 -6.25 -8.26 -13.14
C MET A 1 -5.37 -7.42 -12.21
N GLN A 2 -5.62 -6.12 -12.01
CA GLN A 2 -4.79 -5.25 -11.15
C GLN A 2 -4.41 -5.86 -9.79
N VAL A 3 -5.40 -6.29 -9.00
CA VAL A 3 -5.19 -6.87 -7.66
C VAL A 3 -4.29 -8.11 -7.67
N VAL A 4 -4.30 -8.90 -8.75
CA VAL A 4 -3.47 -10.10 -8.87
C VAL A 4 -2.02 -9.74 -9.19
N ALA A 5 -1.81 -8.67 -9.95
CA ALA A 5 -0.48 -8.23 -10.37
C ALA A 5 0.30 -7.46 -9.30
N CYS A 6 -0.39 -6.98 -8.26
CA CYS A 6 0.21 -6.24 -7.15
C CYS A 6 0.08 -7.06 -5.86
N PRO A 7 0.97 -8.03 -5.60
CA PRO A 7 0.80 -8.97 -4.50
C PRO A 7 0.87 -8.32 -3.10
N GLN A 8 1.54 -7.19 -2.98
CA GLN A 8 1.65 -6.40 -1.77
C GLN A 8 0.35 -5.67 -1.37
N VAL A 9 -0.63 -5.56 -2.27
CA VAL A 9 -1.84 -4.78 -2.02
C VAL A 9 -2.78 -5.54 -1.09
N GLN A 10 -3.05 -4.96 0.07
CA GLN A 10 -3.92 -5.53 1.11
C GLN A 10 -5.15 -4.66 1.39
N PHE A 11 -5.06 -3.35 1.13
CA PHE A 11 -6.10 -2.37 1.46
C PHE A 11 -6.63 -1.69 0.19
N VAL A 12 -7.86 -1.17 0.24
CA VAL A 12 -8.42 -0.42 -0.88
C VAL A 12 -7.75 0.95 -0.98
N SER A 13 -7.69 1.68 0.13
CA SER A 13 -7.09 3.01 0.23
C SER A 13 -6.10 3.12 1.40
N ILE A 14 -5.29 4.18 1.43
CA ILE A 14 -4.38 4.45 2.57
C ILE A 14 -5.19 4.65 3.87
N GLU A 15 -6.39 5.23 3.76
CA GLU A 15 -7.27 5.50 4.90
C GLU A 15 -7.79 4.22 5.56
N ASP A 16 -7.83 3.11 4.81
CA ASP A 16 -8.25 1.81 5.33
C ASP A 16 -7.13 1.08 6.10
N ILE A 17 -5.90 1.63 6.11
CA ILE A 17 -4.76 1.02 6.79
C ILE A 17 -4.81 1.31 8.30
N PRO A 18 -4.81 0.30 9.17
CA PRO A 18 -4.79 0.50 10.61
C PRO A 18 -3.56 1.28 11.09
N GLU A 19 -3.75 2.19 12.04
CA GLU A 19 -2.64 2.96 12.64
C GLU A 19 -1.56 2.06 13.29
N SER A 20 -1.93 0.86 13.74
CA SER A 20 -0.98 -0.13 14.27
C SER A 20 0.06 -0.56 13.23
N ILE A 21 -0.33 -0.69 11.95
CA ILE A 21 0.61 -1.02 10.87
C ILE A 21 1.47 0.20 10.53
N VAL A 22 0.85 1.37 10.44
CA VAL A 22 1.56 2.64 10.15
C VAL A 22 2.65 2.91 11.19
N THR A 23 2.34 2.73 12.48
CA THR A 23 3.28 2.95 13.57
C THR A 23 4.40 1.92 13.61
N LYS A 24 4.09 0.65 13.35
CA LYS A 24 5.10 -0.41 13.22
C LYS A 24 6.07 -0.13 12.07
N GLU A 25 5.56 0.15 10.88
CA GLU A 25 6.37 0.48 9.71
C GLU A 25 7.22 1.74 9.96
N LYS A 26 6.68 2.74 10.65
CA LYS A 26 7.42 3.93 11.05
C LYS A 26 8.58 3.62 12.00
N GLU A 27 8.37 2.74 12.95
CA GLU A 27 9.40 2.34 13.91
C GLU A 27 10.49 1.51 13.22
N LEU A 28 10.11 0.55 12.37
CA LEU A 28 11.03 -0.25 11.57
C LEU A 28 11.90 0.62 10.66
N GLU A 29 11.30 1.59 9.96
CA GLU A 29 12.05 2.53 9.12
C GLU A 29 12.94 3.44 9.96
N ARG A 30 12.51 3.88 11.14
CA ARG A 30 13.37 4.66 12.05
C ARG A 30 14.60 3.87 12.48
N GLN A 31 14.46 2.58 12.80
CA GLN A 31 15.55 1.75 13.33
C GLN A 31 16.62 1.36 12.31
N ARG A 32 16.42 1.66 11.01
CA ARG A 32 17.41 1.33 9.97
C ARG A 32 18.75 2.04 10.19
N GLU A 33 19.83 1.26 10.12
CA GLU A 33 21.20 1.72 10.34
C GLU A 33 21.62 2.83 9.37
N ASP A 34 21.12 2.81 8.13
CA ASP A 34 21.37 3.83 7.10
C ASP A 34 20.93 5.25 7.49
N LEU A 35 20.07 5.37 8.50
CA LEU A 35 19.52 6.63 8.98
C LEU A 35 20.17 7.11 10.28
N LEU A 36 20.90 6.25 10.99
CA LEU A 36 21.59 6.59 12.24
C LEU A 36 22.73 7.59 12.02
N SER A 37 23.31 7.60 10.81
CA SER A 37 24.40 8.53 10.42
C SER A 37 23.91 9.92 10.01
N LYS A 38 22.59 10.14 9.91
CA LYS A 38 22.00 11.39 9.37
C LYS A 38 21.44 12.27 10.50
N PRO A 39 21.45 13.61 10.33
CA PRO A 39 20.79 14.52 11.26
C PRO A 39 19.30 14.18 11.44
N GLU A 40 18.79 14.36 12.65
CA GLU A 40 17.42 13.96 13.04
C GLU A 40 16.34 14.54 12.12
N ASN A 41 16.47 15.81 11.74
CA ASN A 41 15.55 16.49 10.82
C ASN A 41 15.53 15.85 9.41
N ILE A 42 16.68 15.38 8.92
CA ILE A 42 16.78 14.68 7.63
C ILE A 42 16.24 13.26 7.76
N ARG A 43 16.52 12.58 8.88
CA ARG A 43 16.02 11.24 9.17
C ARG A 43 14.50 11.19 9.18
N GLU A 44 13.83 12.13 9.85
CA GLU A 44 12.37 12.18 9.89
C GLU A 44 11.75 12.36 8.51
N ARG A 45 12.29 13.27 7.69
CA ARG A 45 11.81 13.48 6.32
C ARG A 45 12.00 12.24 5.43
N ILE A 46 13.11 11.52 5.59
CA ILE A 46 13.33 10.27 4.84
C ILE A 46 12.35 9.18 5.30
N VAL A 47 12.18 9.03 6.60
CA VAL A 47 11.25 8.05 7.18
C VAL A 47 9.82 8.33 6.71
N GLU A 48 9.36 9.58 6.73
CA GLU A 48 8.03 9.97 6.23
C GLU A 48 7.82 9.61 4.75
N GLY A 49 8.81 9.89 3.90
CA GLY A 49 8.75 9.51 2.48
C GLY A 49 8.72 8.00 2.27
N ARG A 50 9.47 7.24 3.06
CA ARG A 50 9.48 5.76 2.98
C ARG A 50 8.17 5.15 3.47
N ILE A 51 7.63 5.64 4.59
CA ILE A 51 6.31 5.23 5.07
C ILE A 51 5.25 5.55 4.04
N SER A 52 5.23 6.77 3.49
CA SER A 52 4.25 7.15 2.46
C SER A 52 4.30 6.22 1.25
N LYS A 53 5.51 5.86 0.79
CA LYS A 53 5.71 4.88 -0.28
C LYS A 53 5.16 3.50 0.11
N ARG A 54 5.49 3.03 1.31
CA ARG A 54 5.05 1.73 1.84
C ARG A 54 3.52 1.64 1.94
N LEU A 55 2.87 2.67 2.47
CA LEU A 55 1.41 2.74 2.53
C LEU A 55 0.79 2.78 1.13
N GLY A 56 1.41 3.50 0.19
CA GLY A 56 1.01 3.49 -1.21
C GLY A 56 1.12 2.10 -1.86
N GLU A 57 2.16 1.33 -1.53
CA GLU A 57 2.34 -0.05 -1.99
C GLU A 57 1.24 -0.99 -1.47
N LEU A 58 0.79 -0.79 -0.23
CA LEU A 58 -0.26 -1.60 0.39
C LEU A 58 -1.68 -1.24 -0.09
N ALA A 59 -1.89 -0.05 -0.64
CA ALA A 59 -3.19 0.48 -1.03
C ALA A 59 -3.46 0.37 -2.54
N LEU A 60 -4.57 -0.27 -2.92
CA LEU A 60 -4.95 -0.50 -4.32
C LEU A 60 -5.08 0.80 -5.13
N LEU A 61 -5.73 1.81 -4.54
CA LEU A 61 -6.02 3.08 -5.22
C LEU A 61 -4.75 3.89 -5.55
N GLU A 62 -3.66 3.65 -4.84
CA GLU A 62 -2.36 4.31 -5.00
C GLU A 62 -1.41 3.52 -5.92
N GLN A 63 -1.84 2.37 -6.42
CA GLN A 63 -1.03 1.60 -7.37
C GLN A 63 -1.05 2.23 -8.77
N PRO A 64 0.06 2.14 -9.51
CA PRO A 64 0.07 2.39 -10.94
C PRO A 64 -0.82 1.36 -11.66
N PHE A 65 -1.55 1.79 -12.67
CA PHE A 65 -2.45 0.93 -13.41
C PHE A 65 -1.65 0.04 -14.37
N ILE A 66 -1.85 -1.28 -14.31
CA ILE A 66 -1.04 -2.27 -15.03
C ILE A 66 -1.02 -2.09 -16.56
N LYS A 67 -2.02 -1.42 -17.14
CA LYS A 67 -2.06 -1.17 -18.59
C LYS A 67 -1.42 0.17 -18.97
N ASP A 68 -1.25 1.06 -17.99
CA ASP A 68 -0.70 2.39 -18.15
C ASP A 68 -0.13 2.88 -16.82
N ASP A 69 1.17 2.68 -16.63
CA ASP A 69 1.87 3.02 -15.39
C ASP A 69 1.95 4.54 -15.15
N SER A 70 1.54 5.37 -16.12
CA SER A 70 1.44 6.82 -15.94
C SER A 70 0.20 7.24 -15.14
N LEU A 71 -0.77 6.33 -14.98
CA LEU A 71 -2.02 6.57 -14.27
C LEU A 71 -2.09 5.74 -12.99
N LEU A 72 -2.58 6.35 -11.92
CA LEU A 72 -2.94 5.60 -10.72
C LEU A 72 -4.36 5.03 -10.86
N VAL A 73 -4.63 3.94 -10.14
CA VAL A 73 -5.96 3.32 -10.12
C VAL A 73 -7.03 4.29 -9.66
N LYS A 74 -6.75 5.17 -8.68
CA LYS A 74 -7.69 6.22 -8.25
C LYS A 74 -8.03 7.21 -9.37
N ASP A 75 -7.07 7.53 -10.22
CA ASP A 75 -7.27 8.48 -11.31
C ASP A 75 -8.07 7.85 -12.44
N LEU A 76 -7.81 6.57 -12.73
CA LEU A 76 -8.64 5.79 -13.65
C LEU A 76 -10.10 5.73 -13.18
N VAL A 77 -10.34 5.48 -11.89
CA VAL A 77 -11.70 5.47 -11.32
C VAL A 77 -12.36 6.84 -11.49
N LYS A 78 -11.65 7.93 -11.15
CA LYS A 78 -12.17 9.30 -11.33
C LYS A 78 -12.50 9.65 -12.78
N GLN A 79 -11.61 9.30 -13.72
CA GLN A 79 -11.86 9.51 -15.16
C GLN A 79 -13.11 8.74 -15.63
N THR A 80 -13.29 7.52 -15.13
CA THR A 80 -14.44 6.69 -15.46
C THR A 80 -15.74 7.25 -14.87
N VAL A 81 -15.71 7.76 -13.64
CA VAL A 81 -16.83 8.48 -13.01
C VAL A 81 -17.22 9.69 -13.85
N ALA A 82 -16.25 10.50 -14.28
CA ALA A 82 -16.51 11.68 -15.10
C ALA A 82 -17.10 11.33 -16.48
N ALA A 83 -16.66 10.21 -17.08
CA ALA A 83 -17.16 9.76 -18.38
C ALA A 83 -18.59 9.19 -18.33
N LEU A 84 -18.93 8.48 -17.25
CA LEU A 84 -20.23 7.81 -17.09
C LEU A 84 -21.27 8.69 -16.37
N GLY A 85 -20.83 9.70 -15.60
CA GLY A 85 -21.71 10.52 -14.78
C GLY A 85 -22.25 9.81 -13.53
N GLU A 86 -21.72 8.63 -13.20
CA GLU A 86 -22.12 7.82 -12.06
C GLU A 86 -20.99 7.69 -11.04
N ASN A 87 -21.34 7.64 -9.76
CA ASN A 87 -20.36 7.47 -8.69
C ASN A 87 -19.89 6.02 -8.59
N ILE A 88 -18.59 5.79 -8.81
CA ILE A 88 -17.94 4.49 -8.74
C ILE A 88 -16.99 4.48 -7.55
N LYS A 89 -17.18 3.51 -6.66
CA LYS A 89 -16.29 3.27 -5.51
C LYS A 89 -15.90 1.80 -5.42
N VAL A 90 -14.60 1.55 -5.29
CA VAL A 90 -14.10 0.21 -4.93
C VAL A 90 -14.40 -0.01 -3.44
N ARG A 91 -15.21 -1.02 -3.11
CA ARG A 91 -15.62 -1.30 -1.72
C ARG A 91 -14.74 -2.33 -1.02
N ARG A 92 -14.42 -3.42 -1.72
CA ARG A 92 -13.61 -4.53 -1.21
C ARG A 92 -13.08 -5.37 -2.37
N PHE A 93 -11.96 -6.05 -2.15
CA PHE A 93 -11.47 -7.10 -3.03
C PHE A 93 -11.05 -8.30 -2.19
N VAL A 94 -10.94 -9.45 -2.83
CA VAL A 94 -10.31 -10.64 -2.26
C VAL A 94 -9.43 -11.23 -3.36
N ARG A 95 -8.19 -11.57 -3.01
CA ARG A 95 -7.27 -12.31 -3.87
C ARG A 95 -7.21 -13.74 -3.35
N PHE A 96 -7.37 -14.71 -4.24
CA PHE A 96 -7.13 -16.12 -3.94
C PHE A 96 -5.90 -16.56 -4.71
N THR A 97 -4.90 -17.10 -4.00
CA THR A 97 -3.69 -17.66 -4.61
C THR A 97 -3.69 -19.18 -4.38
N LEU A 98 -3.55 -19.96 -5.45
CA LEU A 98 -3.50 -21.42 -5.32
C LEU A 98 -2.21 -21.84 -4.60
N GLY A 99 -2.33 -22.65 -3.55
CA GLY A 99 -1.20 -23.11 -2.75
C GLY A 99 -0.85 -22.21 -1.55
N GLU A 100 -1.57 -21.10 -1.34
CA GLU A 100 -1.45 -20.26 -0.15
C GLU A 100 -1.97 -21.06 1.06
N THR A 101 -1.07 -21.45 1.96
CA THR A 101 -1.46 -22.18 3.17
C THR A 101 -1.86 -21.21 4.28
N VAL A 102 -2.62 -21.69 5.26
CA VAL A 102 -2.99 -20.88 6.44
C VAL A 102 -1.74 -20.43 7.22
N GLU A 103 -0.63 -21.15 7.09
CA GLU A 103 0.67 -20.78 7.65
C GLU A 103 1.31 -19.60 6.92
N ASP A 104 1.16 -19.50 5.59
CA ASP A 104 1.61 -18.33 4.81
C ASP A 104 0.80 -17.07 5.16
N ALA A 105 -0.53 -17.21 5.33
CA ALA A 105 -1.38 -16.12 5.80
C ALA A 105 -1.06 -15.69 7.25
N LYS A 106 -0.60 -16.63 8.09
CA LYS A 106 -0.13 -16.35 9.46
C LYS A 106 1.29 -15.77 9.46
N ALA A 107 2.14 -16.15 8.51
CA ALA A 107 3.49 -15.63 8.35
C ALA A 107 3.49 -14.20 7.80
N GLU A 108 2.57 -13.84 6.89
CA GLU A 108 2.33 -12.42 6.55
C GLU A 108 1.84 -11.64 7.78
N ALA A 109 0.90 -12.20 8.56
CA ALA A 109 0.40 -11.56 9.79
C ALA A 109 1.44 -11.52 10.95
N ALA A 110 2.43 -12.42 10.97
CA ALA A 110 3.44 -12.56 12.03
C ALA A 110 4.79 -11.95 11.68
N ALA A 111 5.15 -11.83 10.40
CA ALA A 111 6.28 -11.02 9.94
C ALA A 111 5.98 -9.51 10.08
N GLU A 112 4.70 -9.15 10.24
CA GLU A 112 4.21 -7.82 10.63
C GLU A 112 4.07 -7.63 12.16
N ALA A 113 4.52 -8.56 13.01
CA ALA A 113 4.50 -8.45 14.47
C ALA A 113 5.88 -8.09 15.05
#